data_AF-D8QM83-F1
#
_entry.id   AF-D8QM83-F1
#
_cell.length_a   1.000
_cell.length_b   1.000
_cell.length_c   1.000
_cell.angle_alpha   90.00
_cell.angle_beta   90.00
_cell.angle_gamma   90.00
#
_symmetry.space_group_name_H-M   'P 1'
#
loop_
_entity.id
_entity.type
_entity.pdbx_description
1 polymer ?
#
loop_
_entity_poly.entity_id
_entity_poly.type
_entity_poly.pdbx_seq_one_letter_code
_entity_poly.pdbx_strand_id
1 'polypeptide(L)'
;MHVARSSIAETLAAVRDAVLMDANHLSQAEIGDIEDLALCLLKGAGRARNSLVPINQLPPEILSHIFHFLRPSFGDISSLYSVERSPNSAMEKAAVVCHHWRIIALGSPELWTTIDLSDDDARVGKLLQRSGEILVRHMHRVQDLSLDMDGSHYFVKPAPSLVRAVLMGWYDVDANEGSSPLFGGEAPLLREVTLKACLPWRACRFPSITHLRISQGDTPNSRFDDDFFSMLEVCHRLQLLVVTFTGNSDPSNDAGLSDTRVISLPDLRTLYLDSWFVDCMWSHRILSRVKIPRTCDIRLKGKGPYQPPLLAALLQPLNAMNFTLRSVSTLHIAFVQRYAAVHMAYNDETLSLTLAVPSGDASLGFAELNAAFETCTHLVVINPAPSPLIWHHWLGALPSLQRLTIVELGGSMGLSAVCRVLRQDMTPPCSDAPATTPCPSLHSLEWHSSHALPSEFWLTADRLARKGAALRSALVVREDDSTIKSVQRVSWDESGLADIQSLPDADGYPTGKAIKKAHTEAVSIPLLL
;
A
#
# COMPACT_ATOMS: atom_id res chain seq x y z
N MET A 1 -27.70 -57.24 -14.49
CA MET A 1 -27.00 -56.12 -15.17
C MET A 1 -26.69 -56.38 -16.65
N HIS A 2 -26.36 -57.61 -17.08
CA HIS A 2 -26.07 -57.92 -18.50
C HIS A 2 -27.26 -57.74 -19.47
N VAL A 3 -28.49 -57.99 -19.01
CA VAL A 3 -29.72 -57.92 -19.83
C VAL A 3 -30.06 -56.49 -20.29
N ALA A 4 -29.73 -55.47 -19.49
CA ALA A 4 -29.97 -54.07 -19.86
C ALA A 4 -28.99 -53.58 -20.96
N ARG A 5 -27.78 -54.15 -21.00
CA ARG A 5 -26.74 -53.75 -21.97
C ARG A 5 -27.03 -54.28 -23.37
N SER A 6 -27.54 -55.50 -23.49
CA SER A 6 -27.94 -56.07 -24.79
C SER A 6 -29.17 -55.35 -25.36
N SER A 7 -30.18 -55.10 -24.52
CA SER A 7 -31.41 -54.41 -24.92
C SER A 7 -31.17 -52.98 -25.42
N ILE A 8 -30.32 -52.20 -24.75
CA ILE A 8 -29.99 -50.83 -25.18
C ILE A 8 -29.18 -50.85 -26.49
N ALA A 9 -28.22 -51.78 -26.63
CA ALA A 9 -27.43 -51.89 -27.85
C ALA A 9 -28.28 -52.32 -29.06
N GLU A 10 -29.21 -53.25 -28.86
CA GLU A 10 -30.17 -53.71 -29.87
C GLU A 10 -31.12 -52.57 -30.30
N THR A 11 -31.59 -51.77 -29.34
CA THR A 11 -32.46 -50.62 -29.64
C THR A 11 -31.72 -49.54 -30.42
N LEU A 12 -30.47 -49.23 -30.05
CA LEU A 12 -29.65 -48.26 -30.79
C LEU A 12 -29.29 -48.75 -32.20
N ALA A 13 -29.06 -50.05 -32.38
CA ALA A 13 -28.85 -50.64 -33.69
C ALA A 13 -30.11 -50.57 -34.55
N ALA A 14 -31.29 -50.87 -33.98
CA ALA A 14 -32.57 -50.76 -34.68
C ALA A 14 -32.89 -49.31 -35.09
N VAL A 15 -32.61 -48.34 -34.22
CA VAL A 15 -32.76 -46.90 -34.55
C VAL A 15 -31.82 -46.49 -35.68
N ARG A 16 -30.55 -46.90 -35.65
CA ARG A 16 -29.60 -46.65 -36.75
C ARG A 16 -30.10 -47.22 -38.07
N ASP A 17 -30.56 -48.47 -38.05
CA ASP A 17 -30.97 -49.18 -39.26
C ASP A 17 -32.25 -48.57 -39.85
N ALA A 18 -33.20 -48.14 -39.01
CA ALA A 18 -34.40 -47.41 -39.44
C ALA A 18 -34.06 -46.06 -40.10
N VAL A 19 -33.14 -45.28 -39.50
CA VAL A 19 -32.69 -44.00 -40.06
C VAL A 19 -32.00 -44.17 -41.41
N LEU A 20 -31.22 -45.24 -41.59
CA LEU A 20 -30.55 -45.55 -42.86
C LEU A 20 -31.52 -46.02 -43.94
N MET A 21 -32.60 -46.72 -43.57
CA MET A 21 -33.62 -47.18 -44.52
C MET A 21 -34.55 -46.05 -44.98
N ASP A 22 -34.91 -45.11 -44.08
CA ASP A 22 -35.84 -44.01 -44.37
C ASP A 22 -35.16 -42.68 -44.72
N ALA A 23 -33.84 -42.70 -44.99
CA ALA A 23 -33.03 -41.49 -45.22
C ALA A 23 -33.56 -40.55 -46.33
N ASN A 24 -34.31 -41.08 -47.31
CA ASN A 24 -34.90 -40.29 -48.41
C ASN A 24 -36.28 -39.70 -48.08
N HIS A 25 -36.88 -40.06 -46.94
CA HIS A 25 -38.21 -39.65 -46.51
C HIS A 25 -38.22 -38.78 -45.24
N LEU A 26 -37.07 -38.67 -44.57
CA LEU A 26 -36.89 -37.80 -43.40
C LEU A 26 -36.71 -36.34 -43.82
N SER A 27 -37.45 -35.44 -43.19
CA SER A 27 -37.24 -34.00 -43.31
C SER A 27 -35.97 -33.56 -42.54
N GLN A 28 -35.43 -32.39 -42.89
CA GLN A 28 -34.29 -31.79 -42.18
C GLN A 28 -34.57 -31.55 -40.69
N ALA A 29 -35.83 -31.28 -40.32
CA ALA A 29 -36.22 -31.11 -38.92
C ALA A 29 -36.17 -32.42 -38.14
N GLU A 30 -36.67 -33.52 -38.73
CA GLU A 30 -36.66 -34.84 -38.09
C GLU A 30 -35.23 -35.40 -37.95
N ILE A 31 -34.36 -35.13 -38.92
CA ILE A 31 -32.93 -35.46 -38.82
C ILE A 31 -32.30 -34.68 -37.65
N GLY A 32 -32.59 -33.39 -37.52
CA GLY A 32 -32.12 -32.57 -36.40
C GLY A 32 -32.58 -33.10 -35.03
N ASP A 33 -33.84 -33.51 -34.89
CA ASP A 33 -34.37 -34.08 -33.65
C ASP A 33 -33.67 -35.40 -33.27
N ILE A 34 -33.37 -36.24 -34.26
CA ILE A 34 -32.65 -37.51 -34.04
C ILE A 34 -31.19 -37.26 -33.63
N GLU A 35 -30.53 -36.29 -34.26
CA GLU A 35 -29.17 -35.87 -33.89
C GLU A 35 -29.13 -35.33 -32.45
N ASP A 36 -30.13 -34.52 -32.04
CA ASP A 36 -30.25 -33.99 -30.68
C ASP A 36 -30.49 -35.10 -29.64
N LEU A 37 -31.33 -36.09 -29.96
CA LEU A 37 -31.57 -37.26 -29.11
C LEU A 37 -30.32 -38.13 -28.97
N ALA A 38 -29.58 -38.37 -30.06
CA ALA A 38 -28.31 -39.09 -30.03
C ALA A 38 -27.27 -38.37 -29.16
N LEU A 39 -27.17 -37.05 -29.27
CA LEU A 39 -26.31 -36.22 -28.43
C LEU A 39 -26.70 -36.32 -26.94
N CYS A 40 -27.99 -36.37 -26.61
CA CYS A 40 -28.47 -36.56 -25.24
C CYS A 40 -28.06 -37.92 -24.65
N LEU A 41 -28.15 -38.99 -25.44
CA LEU A 41 -27.75 -40.34 -25.03
C LEU A 41 -26.24 -40.44 -24.80
N LEU A 42 -25.43 -39.87 -25.69
CA LEU A 42 -23.97 -39.80 -25.52
C LEU A 42 -23.58 -39.02 -24.26
N LYS A 43 -24.23 -37.88 -23.99
CA LYS A 43 -24.06 -37.12 -22.74
C LYS A 43 -24.40 -37.95 -21.51
N GLY A 44 -25.48 -38.74 -21.56
CA GLY A 44 -25.90 -39.65 -20.48
C GLY A 44 -24.87 -40.74 -20.19
N ALA A 45 -24.35 -41.41 -21.22
CA ALA A 45 -23.30 -42.41 -21.09
C ALA A 45 -21.99 -41.81 -20.53
N GLY A 46 -21.63 -40.60 -20.96
CA GLY A 46 -20.49 -39.86 -20.41
C GLY A 46 -20.63 -39.56 -18.91
N ARG A 47 -21.83 -39.19 -18.44
CA ARG A 47 -22.11 -38.98 -17.00
C ARG A 47 -21.92 -40.26 -16.20
N ALA A 48 -22.45 -41.39 -16.69
CA ALA A 48 -22.31 -42.69 -16.03
C ALA A 48 -20.85 -43.17 -15.97
N ARG A 49 -20.06 -42.91 -17.03
CA ARG A 49 -18.62 -43.21 -17.00
C ARG A 49 -17.90 -42.36 -15.96
N ASN A 50 -18.23 -41.07 -15.88
CA ASN A 50 -17.61 -40.17 -14.92
C ASN A 50 -17.93 -40.56 -13.47
N SER A 51 -19.15 -41.02 -13.16
CA SER A 51 -19.48 -41.48 -11.79
C SER A 51 -18.70 -42.73 -11.33
N LEU A 52 -18.09 -43.47 -12.25
CA LEU A 52 -17.27 -44.64 -11.92
C LEU A 52 -15.81 -44.29 -11.60
N VAL A 53 -15.37 -43.06 -11.86
CA VAL A 53 -13.99 -42.62 -11.56
C VAL A 53 -13.84 -42.48 -10.05
N PRO A 54 -12.74 -42.98 -9.42
CA PRO A 54 -12.56 -42.98 -7.96
C PRO A 54 -12.76 -41.60 -7.29
N ILE A 55 -12.30 -40.52 -7.94
CA ILE A 55 -12.45 -39.16 -7.39
C ILE A 55 -13.92 -38.71 -7.29
N ASN A 56 -14.80 -39.23 -8.15
CA ASN A 56 -16.23 -38.92 -8.14
C ASN A 56 -17.05 -39.79 -7.18
N GLN A 57 -16.39 -40.73 -6.49
CA GLN A 57 -17.00 -41.54 -5.42
C GLN A 57 -16.79 -40.92 -4.04
N LEU A 58 -16.00 -39.84 -3.96
CA LEU A 58 -15.83 -39.09 -2.73
C LEU A 58 -17.14 -38.38 -2.33
N PRO A 59 -17.41 -38.22 -1.02
CA PRO A 59 -18.54 -37.43 -0.57
C PRO A 59 -18.48 -35.99 -1.10
N PRO A 60 -19.63 -35.37 -1.44
CA PRO A 60 -19.70 -33.99 -1.91
C PRO A 60 -18.97 -32.98 -1.02
N GLU A 61 -18.97 -33.19 0.29
CA GLU A 61 -18.32 -32.34 1.28
C GLU A 61 -16.79 -32.37 1.13
N ILE A 62 -16.23 -33.55 0.84
CA ILE A 62 -14.79 -33.71 0.61
C ILE A 62 -14.39 -33.06 -0.71
N LEU A 63 -15.19 -33.23 -1.75
CA LEU A 63 -14.96 -32.55 -3.04
C LEU A 63 -15.08 -31.04 -2.91
N SER A 64 -16.05 -30.53 -2.17
CA SER A 64 -16.17 -29.10 -1.85
C SER A 64 -14.94 -28.58 -1.10
N HIS A 65 -14.45 -29.33 -0.11
CA HIS A 65 -13.25 -28.97 0.62
C HIS A 65 -12.00 -28.98 -0.27
N ILE A 66 -11.88 -29.93 -1.20
CA ILE A 66 -10.82 -29.94 -2.22
C ILE A 66 -10.92 -28.69 -3.11
N PHE A 67 -12.13 -28.32 -3.55
CA PHE A 67 -12.35 -27.12 -4.36
C PHE A 67 -11.99 -25.83 -3.61
N HIS A 68 -12.11 -25.81 -2.28
CA HIS A 68 -11.72 -24.68 -1.46
C HIS A 68 -10.23 -24.32 -1.62
N PHE A 69 -9.34 -25.32 -1.73
CA PHE A 69 -7.90 -25.10 -1.95
C PHE A 69 -7.55 -24.55 -3.33
N LEU A 70 -8.50 -24.53 -4.26
CA LEU A 70 -8.29 -23.94 -5.58
C LEU A 70 -8.46 -22.41 -5.55
N ARG A 71 -9.03 -21.85 -4.47
CA ARG A 71 -9.22 -20.40 -4.33
C ARG A 71 -7.88 -19.70 -4.14
N PRO A 72 -7.61 -18.59 -4.85
CA PRO A 72 -6.48 -17.76 -4.47
C PRO A 72 -6.78 -17.02 -3.18
N SER A 73 -5.74 -16.86 -2.35
CA SER A 73 -5.77 -15.99 -1.20
C SER A 73 -5.74 -14.54 -1.67
N PHE A 74 -6.76 -13.75 -1.32
CA PHE A 74 -6.81 -12.29 -1.51
C PHE A 74 -5.75 -11.53 -0.67
N GLY A 75 -4.80 -12.24 -0.06
CA GLY A 75 -3.87 -11.72 0.93
C GLY A 75 -2.65 -11.00 0.37
N ASP A 76 -2.28 -11.21 -0.89
CA ASP A 76 -1.09 -10.56 -1.45
C ASP A 76 -1.47 -9.29 -2.20
N ILE A 77 -1.60 -8.20 -1.44
CA ILE A 77 -1.75 -6.83 -1.96
C ILE A 77 -0.51 -6.44 -2.83
N SER A 78 0.57 -7.22 -2.78
CA SER A 78 1.72 -7.13 -3.68
C SER A 78 1.44 -7.66 -5.10
N SER A 79 0.45 -8.53 -5.28
CA SER A 79 0.03 -9.06 -6.58
C SER A 79 -0.86 -8.10 -7.38
N LEU A 80 -1.13 -6.90 -6.86
CA LEU A 80 -1.96 -5.88 -7.51
C LEU A 80 -1.31 -5.25 -8.76
N TYR A 81 -0.05 -5.59 -9.05
CA TYR A 81 0.67 -5.28 -10.30
C TYR A 81 0.95 -6.51 -11.16
N SER A 82 0.59 -7.72 -10.72
CA SER A 82 0.71 -8.94 -11.52
C SER A 82 -0.64 -9.30 -12.11
N VAL A 83 -0.73 -9.26 -13.43
CA VAL A 83 -1.85 -9.71 -14.29
C VAL A 83 -2.17 -11.21 -14.12
N GLU A 84 -1.57 -11.90 -13.17
CA GLU A 84 -1.59 -13.36 -13.14
C GLU A 84 -2.61 -13.92 -12.14
N ARG A 85 -3.79 -14.19 -12.72
CA ARG A 85 -4.79 -15.23 -12.37
C ARG A 85 -6.02 -14.73 -11.61
N SER A 86 -7.14 -14.67 -12.35
CA SER A 86 -8.49 -14.55 -11.82
C SER A 86 -8.80 -15.65 -10.77
N PRO A 87 -9.28 -15.28 -9.57
CA PRO A 87 -9.87 -16.15 -8.56
C PRO A 87 -10.99 -17.06 -9.03
N ASN A 88 -11.74 -16.64 -10.05
CA ASN A 88 -12.80 -17.46 -10.60
C ASN A 88 -12.28 -18.64 -11.43
N SER A 89 -11.01 -18.60 -11.86
CA SER A 89 -10.46 -19.64 -12.75
C SER A 89 -10.53 -21.03 -12.13
N ALA A 90 -10.46 -21.15 -10.82
CA ALA A 90 -10.55 -22.41 -10.09
C ALA A 90 -11.94 -23.04 -10.10
N MET A 91 -12.97 -22.24 -9.79
CA MET A 91 -14.36 -22.70 -9.80
C MET A 91 -14.86 -22.95 -11.22
N GLU A 92 -14.45 -22.11 -12.17
CA GLU A 92 -14.72 -22.33 -13.58
C GLU A 92 -14.09 -23.62 -14.07
N LYS A 93 -12.81 -23.87 -13.72
CA LYS A 93 -12.11 -25.13 -14.03
C LYS A 93 -12.83 -26.32 -13.40
N ALA A 94 -13.25 -26.26 -12.13
CA ALA A 94 -13.98 -27.34 -11.49
C ALA A 94 -15.35 -27.60 -12.12
N ALA A 95 -16.08 -26.53 -12.48
CA ALA A 95 -17.42 -26.61 -13.06
C ALA A 95 -17.46 -27.08 -14.52
N VAL A 96 -16.31 -27.14 -15.22
CA VAL A 96 -16.21 -27.68 -16.60
C VAL A 96 -15.71 -29.12 -16.65
N VAL A 97 -15.20 -29.69 -15.55
CA VAL A 97 -14.66 -31.07 -15.51
C VAL A 97 -15.74 -32.11 -15.80
N CYS A 98 -16.84 -32.10 -15.03
CA CYS A 98 -17.97 -32.98 -15.26
C CYS A 98 -19.26 -32.44 -14.63
N HIS A 99 -20.40 -33.03 -14.97
CA HIS A 99 -21.70 -32.62 -14.43
C HIS A 99 -21.77 -32.72 -12.90
N HIS A 100 -21.16 -33.76 -12.30
CA HIS A 100 -21.16 -33.95 -10.86
C HIS A 100 -20.38 -32.86 -10.13
N TRP A 101 -19.16 -32.53 -10.61
CA TRP A 101 -18.36 -31.43 -10.06
C TRP A 101 -19.04 -30.08 -10.23
N ARG A 102 -19.72 -29.87 -11.36
CA ARG A 102 -20.53 -28.67 -11.57
C ARG A 102 -21.65 -28.54 -10.54
N ILE A 103 -22.38 -29.61 -10.24
CA ILE A 103 -23.44 -29.58 -9.22
C ILE A 103 -22.85 -29.25 -7.85
N ILE A 104 -21.75 -29.90 -7.47
CA ILE A 104 -21.10 -29.66 -6.17
C ILE A 104 -20.55 -28.24 -6.08
N ALA A 105 -19.81 -27.78 -7.10
CA ALA A 105 -19.22 -26.45 -7.12
C ALA A 105 -20.29 -25.34 -7.08
N LEU A 106 -21.40 -25.50 -7.83
CA LEU A 106 -22.51 -24.55 -7.81
C LEU A 106 -23.35 -24.64 -6.51
N GLY A 107 -23.47 -25.83 -5.91
CA GLY A 107 -24.28 -26.06 -4.72
C GLY A 107 -23.59 -25.77 -3.39
N SER A 108 -22.25 -25.69 -3.38
CA SER A 108 -21.46 -25.54 -2.14
C SER A 108 -21.27 -24.07 -1.79
N PRO A 109 -21.97 -23.54 -0.76
CA PRO A 109 -22.02 -22.10 -0.52
C PRO A 109 -20.69 -21.50 -0.07
N GLU A 110 -19.85 -22.30 0.59
CA GLU A 110 -18.52 -21.90 1.03
C GLU A 110 -17.63 -21.48 -0.15
N LEU A 111 -17.90 -21.99 -1.35
CA LEU A 111 -17.13 -21.67 -2.56
C LEU A 111 -17.56 -20.32 -3.18
N TRP A 112 -18.68 -19.74 -2.75
CA TRP A 112 -19.21 -18.46 -3.27
C TRP A 112 -19.03 -17.27 -2.33
N THR A 113 -18.27 -17.41 -1.25
CA THR A 113 -17.95 -16.28 -0.34
C THR A 113 -17.04 -15.23 -0.99
N THR A 114 -16.39 -15.56 -2.09
CA THR A 114 -15.34 -14.77 -2.72
C THR A 114 -15.50 -14.84 -4.23
N ILE A 115 -15.69 -13.69 -4.88
CA ILE A 115 -16.03 -13.59 -6.30
C ILE A 115 -15.14 -12.51 -6.95
N ASP A 116 -14.54 -12.82 -8.10
CA ASP A 116 -13.76 -11.85 -8.87
C ASP A 116 -14.26 -11.72 -10.32
N LEU A 117 -14.90 -10.60 -10.63
CA LEU A 117 -15.45 -10.26 -11.92
C LEU A 117 -14.64 -9.17 -12.62
N SER A 118 -13.37 -9.01 -12.25
CA SER A 118 -12.52 -7.90 -12.65
C SER A 118 -11.66 -8.23 -13.88
N ASP A 119 -11.97 -9.30 -14.62
CA ASP A 119 -11.23 -9.76 -15.80
C ASP A 119 -12.02 -9.43 -17.07
N ASP A 120 -11.35 -8.75 -18.01
CA ASP A 120 -11.87 -8.24 -19.30
C ASP A 120 -12.09 -9.36 -20.34
N ASP A 121 -11.91 -10.62 -19.94
CA ASP A 121 -12.19 -11.72 -20.82
C ASP A 121 -13.71 -11.69 -21.15
N ALA A 122 -14.07 -11.55 -22.42
CA ALA A 122 -15.44 -11.59 -22.95
C ALA A 122 -16.26 -12.82 -22.46
N ARG A 123 -15.57 -13.78 -21.84
CA ARG A 123 -16.09 -14.92 -21.09
C ARG A 123 -16.79 -14.53 -19.79
N VAL A 124 -16.32 -13.54 -19.02
CA VAL A 124 -16.97 -13.04 -17.79
C VAL A 124 -18.28 -12.34 -18.12
N GLY A 125 -18.33 -11.53 -19.19
CA GLY A 125 -19.59 -10.97 -19.70
C GLY A 125 -20.61 -12.04 -20.08
N LYS A 126 -20.18 -13.12 -20.75
CA LYS A 126 -21.02 -14.29 -21.04
C LYS A 126 -21.37 -15.11 -19.80
N LEU A 127 -20.48 -15.19 -18.81
CA LEU A 127 -20.70 -15.88 -17.54
C LEU A 127 -21.69 -15.09 -16.67
N LEU A 128 -21.61 -13.76 -16.63
CA LEU A 128 -22.56 -12.85 -15.98
C LEU A 128 -23.92 -12.87 -16.68
N GLN A 129 -23.95 -12.93 -18.02
CA GLN A 129 -25.20 -13.06 -18.76
C GLN A 129 -25.89 -14.43 -18.52
N ARG A 130 -25.11 -15.50 -18.29
CA ARG A 130 -25.62 -16.86 -18.05
C ARG A 130 -25.80 -17.24 -16.58
N SER A 131 -25.04 -16.60 -15.69
CA SER A 131 -24.88 -16.97 -14.27
C SER A 131 -25.09 -15.77 -13.34
N GLY A 132 -25.45 -14.60 -13.86
CA GLY A 132 -25.82 -13.41 -13.09
C GLY A 132 -26.97 -13.72 -12.14
N GLU A 133 -27.92 -14.56 -12.53
CA GLU A 133 -28.96 -15.06 -11.61
C GLU A 133 -28.39 -15.87 -10.44
N ILE A 134 -27.34 -16.67 -10.66
CA ILE A 134 -26.71 -17.49 -9.62
C ILE A 134 -25.90 -16.58 -8.68
N LEU A 135 -25.12 -15.64 -9.22
CA LEU A 135 -24.37 -14.66 -8.44
C LEU A 135 -25.31 -13.81 -7.56
N VAL A 136 -26.42 -13.34 -8.15
CA VAL A 136 -27.47 -12.62 -7.43
C VAL A 136 -28.13 -13.47 -6.34
N ARG A 137 -28.33 -14.78 -6.59
CA ARG A 137 -28.87 -15.72 -5.57
C ARG A 137 -27.91 -15.88 -4.39
N HIS A 138 -26.59 -15.87 -4.63
CA HIS A 138 -25.58 -16.05 -3.59
C HIS A 138 -25.07 -14.73 -2.98
N MET A 139 -25.48 -13.56 -3.47
CA MET A 139 -25.04 -12.24 -3.02
C MET A 139 -25.10 -12.04 -1.49
N HIS A 140 -26.12 -12.61 -0.84
CA HIS A 140 -26.27 -12.56 0.62
C HIS A 140 -25.17 -13.29 1.41
N ARG A 141 -24.27 -14.03 0.76
CA ARG A 141 -23.15 -14.76 1.39
C ARG A 141 -21.77 -14.29 0.92
N VAL A 142 -21.73 -13.43 -0.09
CA VAL A 142 -20.48 -12.91 -0.64
C VAL A 142 -19.87 -11.98 0.41
N GLN A 143 -18.61 -12.25 0.77
CA GLN A 143 -17.82 -11.46 1.71
C GLN A 143 -16.77 -10.65 0.97
N ASP A 144 -16.19 -11.21 -0.08
CA ASP A 144 -15.15 -10.58 -0.90
C ASP A 144 -15.62 -10.50 -2.35
N LEU A 145 -15.61 -9.29 -2.90
CA LEU A 145 -16.08 -9.04 -4.25
C LEU A 145 -15.11 -8.14 -5.00
N SER A 146 -14.66 -8.56 -6.17
CA SER A 146 -13.95 -7.72 -7.13
C SER A 146 -14.85 -7.53 -8.36
N LEU A 147 -15.11 -6.28 -8.77
CA LEU A 147 -16.00 -5.93 -9.88
C LEU A 147 -15.30 -5.03 -10.87
N ASP A 148 -15.53 -5.28 -12.15
CA ASP A 148 -15.45 -4.23 -13.17
C ASP A 148 -16.76 -3.43 -13.21
N MET A 149 -16.65 -2.11 -13.25
CA MET A 149 -17.75 -1.16 -13.10
C MET A 149 -18.61 -1.02 -14.36
N ASP A 150 -18.16 -1.53 -15.51
CA ASP A 150 -18.98 -1.77 -16.69
C ASP A 150 -20.14 -2.76 -16.40
N GLY A 151 -20.04 -3.55 -15.32
CA GLY A 151 -21.09 -4.44 -14.82
C GLY A 151 -21.87 -3.90 -13.61
N SER A 152 -21.71 -2.63 -13.22
CA SER A 152 -22.26 -2.10 -11.97
C SER A 152 -23.79 -2.13 -11.88
N HIS A 153 -24.51 -2.08 -13.00
CA HIS A 153 -25.97 -2.19 -13.07
C HIS A 153 -26.52 -3.57 -12.65
N TYR A 154 -25.68 -4.61 -12.56
CA TYR A 154 -26.09 -5.92 -12.04
C TYR A 154 -26.17 -5.96 -10.51
N PHE A 155 -25.60 -4.97 -9.82
CA PHE A 155 -25.42 -4.96 -8.37
C PHE A 155 -26.32 -3.94 -7.66
N VAL A 156 -27.59 -3.84 -8.06
CA VAL A 156 -28.60 -2.98 -7.41
C VAL A 156 -29.18 -3.63 -6.15
N LYS A 157 -28.94 -4.94 -5.92
CA LYS A 157 -29.48 -5.66 -4.75
C LYS A 157 -28.58 -5.52 -3.51
N PRO A 158 -29.15 -5.54 -2.29
CA PRO A 158 -28.41 -5.56 -1.03
C PRO A 158 -27.33 -6.64 -0.96
N ALA A 159 -26.18 -6.29 -0.40
CA ALA A 159 -25.06 -7.19 -0.15
C ALA A 159 -24.77 -7.26 1.36
N PRO A 160 -25.65 -7.94 2.14
CA PRO A 160 -25.63 -7.88 3.61
C PRO A 160 -24.38 -8.49 4.26
N SER A 161 -23.71 -9.43 3.59
CA SER A 161 -22.53 -10.12 4.10
C SER A 161 -21.20 -9.59 3.56
N LEU A 162 -21.24 -8.57 2.69
CA LEU A 162 -20.05 -8.09 2.00
C LEU A 162 -19.14 -7.36 2.99
N VAL A 163 -17.88 -7.76 3.05
CA VAL A 163 -16.85 -7.23 3.96
C VAL A 163 -15.79 -6.45 3.19
N ARG A 164 -15.37 -6.95 2.02
CA ARG A 164 -14.34 -6.34 1.17
C ARG A 164 -14.82 -6.21 -0.26
N ALA A 165 -14.64 -5.03 -0.85
CA ALA A 165 -14.97 -4.76 -2.24
C ALA A 165 -13.77 -4.14 -2.97
N VAL A 166 -13.47 -4.64 -4.17
CA VAL A 166 -12.53 -4.04 -5.12
C VAL A 166 -13.33 -3.63 -6.35
N LEU A 167 -13.36 -2.34 -6.65
CA LEU A 167 -14.10 -1.78 -7.78
C LEU A 167 -13.09 -1.23 -8.78
N MET A 168 -13.08 -1.76 -9.99
CA MET A 168 -12.21 -1.33 -11.08
C MET A 168 -13.05 -0.64 -12.14
N GLY A 169 -12.58 0.47 -12.68
CA GLY A 169 -13.24 1.13 -13.81
C GLY A 169 -12.21 1.52 -14.83
N TRP A 170 -12.46 1.21 -16.10
CA TRP A 170 -11.64 1.66 -17.21
C TRP A 170 -12.49 2.63 -18.02
N TYR A 171 -11.98 3.83 -18.26
CA TYR A 171 -12.57 4.87 -19.09
C TYR A 171 -13.59 5.82 -18.44
N ASP A 172 -13.64 6.99 -19.09
CA ASP A 172 -14.39 8.20 -18.81
C ASP A 172 -15.89 7.93 -18.97
N VAL A 173 -16.47 7.19 -18.03
CA VAL A 173 -17.92 7.13 -17.91
C VAL A 173 -18.34 8.55 -17.55
N ASP A 174 -18.96 9.26 -18.49
CA ASP A 174 -19.61 10.55 -18.26
C ASP A 174 -20.27 10.51 -16.88
N ALA A 175 -19.68 11.22 -15.92
CA ALA A 175 -20.05 11.15 -14.49
C ALA A 175 -21.45 11.72 -14.20
N ASN A 176 -22.23 11.99 -15.24
CA ASN A 176 -23.53 12.62 -15.20
C ASN A 176 -24.55 11.73 -15.91
N GLU A 177 -25.16 10.80 -15.16
CA GLU A 177 -26.61 10.69 -15.00
C GLU A 177 -26.99 9.34 -14.36
N GLY A 178 -27.39 9.37 -13.09
CA GLY A 178 -28.26 8.32 -12.52
C GLY A 178 -27.62 7.06 -11.95
N SER A 179 -26.36 7.07 -11.49
CA SER A 179 -25.80 5.91 -10.78
C SER A 179 -26.55 5.67 -9.46
N SER A 180 -27.45 4.69 -9.49
CA SER A 180 -28.10 4.16 -8.29
C SER A 180 -27.02 3.71 -7.28
N PRO A 181 -27.28 3.84 -5.97
CA PRO A 181 -26.31 3.42 -4.96
C PRO A 181 -25.95 1.95 -5.18
N LEU A 182 -24.66 1.64 -5.21
CA LEU A 182 -24.18 0.28 -5.38
C LEU A 182 -24.72 -0.57 -4.21
N PHE A 183 -25.13 -1.80 -4.51
CA PHE A 183 -25.83 -2.70 -3.60
C PHE A 183 -27.14 -2.14 -3.03
N GLY A 184 -27.80 -1.22 -3.75
CA GLY A 184 -28.99 -0.54 -3.26
C GLY A 184 -28.73 0.34 -2.04
N GLY A 185 -27.46 0.65 -1.75
CA GLY A 185 -27.03 1.36 -0.54
C GLY A 185 -26.93 0.47 0.71
N GLU A 186 -27.17 -0.84 0.58
CA GLU A 186 -27.23 -1.76 1.71
C GLU A 186 -26.06 -2.77 1.69
N ALA A 187 -24.94 -2.36 2.27
CA ALA A 187 -23.78 -3.23 2.54
C ALA A 187 -23.25 -2.96 3.97
N PRO A 188 -24.00 -3.31 5.03
CA PRO A 188 -23.72 -2.87 6.41
C PRO A 188 -22.45 -3.45 7.03
N LEU A 189 -21.95 -4.57 6.51
CA LEU A 189 -20.72 -5.22 6.96
C LEU A 189 -19.48 -4.79 6.16
N LEU A 190 -19.64 -3.92 5.15
CA LEU A 190 -18.56 -3.52 4.26
C LEU A 190 -17.56 -2.66 5.02
N ARG A 191 -16.32 -3.16 5.12
CA ARG A 191 -15.24 -2.55 5.91
C ARG A 191 -14.10 -2.07 5.04
N GLU A 192 -13.78 -2.79 3.97
CA GLU A 192 -12.64 -2.46 3.11
C GLU A 192 -13.11 -2.23 1.67
N VAL A 193 -12.78 -1.07 1.11
CA VAL A 193 -13.08 -0.74 -0.28
C VAL A 193 -11.81 -0.29 -0.97
N THR A 194 -11.51 -0.90 -2.11
CA THR A 194 -10.44 -0.48 -3.01
C THR A 194 -11.04 -0.01 -4.33
N LEU A 195 -10.86 1.26 -4.66
CA LEU A 195 -11.30 1.86 -5.91
C LEU A 195 -10.09 1.98 -6.84
N LYS A 196 -10.14 1.32 -8.00
CA LYS A 196 -9.10 1.38 -9.03
C LYS A 196 -9.62 2.10 -10.26
N ALA A 197 -8.97 3.19 -10.65
CA ALA A 197 -9.27 3.97 -11.86
C ALA A 197 -10.75 4.44 -12.02
N CYS A 198 -11.54 4.41 -10.94
CA CYS A 198 -12.99 4.65 -10.95
C CYS A 198 -13.39 5.78 -9.96
N LEU A 199 -14.33 6.66 -10.36
CA LEU A 199 -14.79 7.83 -9.57
C LEU A 199 -16.32 7.99 -9.36
N PRO A 200 -17.16 6.94 -9.23
CA PRO A 200 -18.57 7.14 -8.90
C PRO A 200 -18.72 7.32 -7.39
N TRP A 201 -18.19 8.44 -6.86
CA TRP A 201 -18.23 8.78 -5.43
C TRP A 201 -19.65 8.70 -4.85
N ARG A 202 -20.65 9.10 -5.66
CA ARG A 202 -22.08 9.02 -5.32
C ARG A 202 -22.58 7.59 -5.10
N ALA A 203 -22.06 6.62 -5.86
CA ALA A 203 -22.45 5.22 -5.74
C ALA A 203 -21.77 4.51 -4.55
N CYS A 204 -20.68 5.08 -4.01
CA CYS A 204 -19.81 4.46 -3.02
C CYS A 204 -19.99 5.00 -1.59
N ARG A 205 -21.21 5.40 -1.21
CA ARG A 205 -21.51 5.97 0.12
C ARG A 205 -21.80 4.89 1.15
N PHE A 206 -20.76 4.32 1.74
CA PHE A 206 -20.89 3.25 2.73
C PHE A 206 -20.38 3.69 4.12
N PRO A 207 -21.27 3.95 5.09
CA PRO A 207 -20.89 4.49 6.41
C PRO A 207 -20.09 3.51 7.29
N SER A 208 -20.12 2.22 6.96
CA SER A 208 -19.41 1.17 7.70
C SER A 208 -17.93 1.02 7.32
N ILE A 209 -17.46 1.72 6.27
CA ILE A 209 -16.08 1.58 5.80
C ILE A 209 -15.09 2.00 6.88
N THR A 210 -14.07 1.17 7.05
CA THR A 210 -12.91 1.39 7.93
C THR A 210 -11.62 1.55 7.15
N HIS A 211 -11.52 0.97 5.95
CA HIS A 211 -10.34 1.04 5.10
C HIS A 211 -10.74 1.42 3.68
N LEU A 212 -10.29 2.58 3.22
CA LEU A 212 -10.51 3.06 1.86
C LEU A 212 -9.17 3.18 1.14
N ARG A 213 -9.04 2.50 0.01
CA ARG A 213 -7.90 2.61 -0.90
C ARG A 213 -8.37 3.14 -2.24
N ILE A 214 -7.68 4.13 -2.76
CA ILE A 214 -7.94 4.73 -4.06
C ILE A 214 -6.65 4.64 -4.84
N SER A 215 -6.67 3.90 -5.95
CA SER A 215 -5.54 3.77 -6.87
C SER A 215 -5.96 4.27 -8.24
N GLN A 216 -5.42 5.42 -8.64
CA GLN A 216 -5.87 6.09 -9.84
C GLN A 216 -4.75 6.20 -10.88
N GLY A 217 -5.10 5.84 -12.11
CA GLY A 217 -4.26 5.95 -13.31
C GLY A 217 -4.27 7.36 -13.91
N ASP A 218 -3.65 7.48 -15.09
CA ASP A 218 -3.48 8.75 -15.81
C ASP A 218 -4.77 9.17 -16.56
N THR A 219 -5.88 9.30 -15.83
CA THR A 219 -7.17 9.71 -16.43
C THR A 219 -7.39 11.23 -16.27
N PRO A 220 -7.67 11.96 -17.36
CA PRO A 220 -7.74 13.43 -17.37
C PRO A 220 -8.91 14.01 -16.55
N ASN A 221 -9.94 13.21 -16.23
CA ASN A 221 -11.12 13.61 -15.43
C ASN A 221 -11.07 13.13 -13.97
N SER A 222 -9.86 12.86 -13.48
CA SER A 222 -9.52 12.43 -12.14
C SER A 222 -9.83 13.49 -11.05
N ARG A 223 -11.11 13.79 -10.77
CA ARG A 223 -11.49 14.88 -9.86
C ARG A 223 -11.84 14.36 -8.46
N PHE A 224 -11.05 14.78 -7.46
CA PHE A 224 -11.47 14.81 -6.05
C PHE A 224 -12.38 16.03 -5.87
N ASP A 225 -13.63 15.87 -6.30
CA ASP A 225 -14.68 16.89 -6.29
C ASP A 225 -15.49 16.87 -4.99
N ASP A 226 -16.56 17.66 -4.93
CA ASP A 226 -17.41 17.74 -3.74
C ASP A 226 -18.17 16.43 -3.45
N ASP A 227 -18.36 15.56 -4.45
CA ASP A 227 -18.96 14.25 -4.25
C ASP A 227 -18.00 13.29 -3.53
N PHE A 228 -16.70 13.34 -3.82
CA PHE A 228 -15.67 12.66 -3.04
C PHE A 228 -15.71 13.07 -1.56
N PHE A 229 -15.72 14.37 -1.32
CA PHE A 229 -15.74 14.93 0.03
C PHE A 229 -17.04 14.59 0.76
N SER A 230 -18.19 14.61 0.07
CA SER A 230 -19.47 14.16 0.61
C SER A 230 -19.47 12.67 0.96
N MET A 231 -18.79 11.83 0.16
CA MET A 231 -18.62 10.41 0.47
C MET A 231 -17.74 10.20 1.70
N LEU A 232 -16.60 10.91 1.80
CA LEU A 232 -15.73 10.82 2.99
C LEU A 232 -16.45 11.22 4.27
N GLU A 233 -17.30 12.25 4.20
CA GLU A 233 -18.07 12.70 5.35
C GLU A 233 -19.03 11.61 5.87
N VAL A 234 -19.60 10.77 5.01
CA VAL A 234 -20.45 9.65 5.45
C VAL A 234 -19.61 8.58 6.18
N CYS A 235 -18.34 8.43 5.82
CA CYS A 235 -17.41 7.41 6.32
C CYS A 235 -16.74 7.78 7.67
N HIS A 236 -17.52 8.09 8.69
CA HIS A 236 -17.01 8.53 10.01
C HIS A 236 -16.13 7.50 10.75
N ARG A 237 -16.26 6.21 10.41
CA ARG A 237 -15.50 5.10 11.01
C ARG A 237 -14.19 4.78 10.28
N LEU A 238 -13.80 5.62 9.32
CA LEU A 238 -12.61 5.40 8.50
C LEU A 238 -11.34 5.45 9.38
N GLN A 239 -10.58 4.36 9.36
CA GLN A 239 -9.33 4.19 10.10
C GLN A 239 -8.11 4.28 9.18
N LEU A 240 -8.21 3.82 7.94
CA LEU A 240 -7.16 3.87 6.93
C LEU A 240 -7.68 4.56 5.65
N LEU A 241 -6.98 5.61 5.22
CA LEU A 241 -7.15 6.23 3.91
C LEU A 241 -5.85 6.14 3.12
N VAL A 242 -5.85 5.42 2.00
CA VAL A 242 -4.72 5.31 1.07
C VAL A 242 -5.13 5.89 -0.26
N VAL A 243 -4.39 6.87 -0.77
CA VAL A 243 -4.59 7.43 -2.11
C VAL A 243 -3.28 7.33 -2.88
N THR A 244 -3.29 6.62 -3.99
CA THR A 244 -2.13 6.47 -4.87
C THR A 244 -2.47 6.95 -6.28
N PHE A 245 -1.75 7.96 -6.77
CA PHE A 245 -1.94 8.51 -8.12
C PHE A 245 -0.69 8.27 -8.97
N THR A 246 -0.87 7.81 -10.21
CA THR A 246 0.24 7.57 -11.14
C THR A 246 0.28 8.51 -12.34
N GLY A 247 -0.67 9.43 -12.47
CA GLY A 247 -0.76 10.34 -13.61
C GLY A 247 -0.05 11.68 -13.41
N ASN A 248 0.05 12.46 -14.50
CA ASN A 248 0.44 13.88 -14.45
C ASN A 248 -0.83 14.74 -14.45
N SER A 249 -1.14 15.40 -13.35
CA SER A 249 -2.28 16.33 -13.31
C SER A 249 -1.97 17.57 -14.14
N ASP A 250 -2.83 17.91 -15.11
CA ASP A 250 -2.82 19.21 -15.77
C ASP A 250 -3.38 20.28 -14.81
N PRO A 251 -2.57 21.25 -14.36
CA PRO A 251 -3.00 22.27 -13.40
C PRO A 251 -4.07 23.23 -13.96
N SER A 252 -4.31 23.24 -15.27
CA SER A 252 -5.20 24.21 -15.93
C SER A 252 -6.69 23.91 -15.75
N ASN A 253 -7.08 22.71 -15.32
CA ASN A 253 -8.48 22.26 -15.32
C ASN A 253 -9.27 22.51 -14.01
N ASP A 254 -8.67 23.19 -13.03
CA ASP A 254 -9.16 23.22 -11.65
C ASP A 254 -9.65 24.59 -11.14
N ALA A 255 -9.81 25.56 -12.05
CA ALA A 255 -10.38 26.87 -11.76
C ALA A 255 -11.90 26.79 -11.57
N GLY A 256 -12.39 26.40 -10.38
CA GLY A 256 -13.84 26.44 -10.15
C GLY A 256 -14.44 26.02 -8.81
N LEU A 257 -13.72 25.46 -7.84
CA LEU A 257 -14.35 24.95 -6.61
C LEU A 257 -13.97 25.77 -5.38
N SER A 258 -14.88 26.65 -4.98
CA SER A 258 -14.80 27.59 -3.87
C SER A 258 -15.24 27.03 -2.51
N ASP A 259 -15.53 25.73 -2.40
CA ASP A 259 -16.00 25.17 -1.13
C ASP A 259 -14.84 25.01 -0.13
N THR A 260 -15.07 25.48 1.09
CA THR A 260 -14.13 25.56 2.21
C THR A 260 -14.46 24.54 3.31
N ARG A 261 -15.41 23.63 3.03
CA ARG A 261 -15.88 22.62 3.96
C ARG A 261 -14.74 21.73 4.48
N VAL A 262 -14.64 21.64 5.81
CA VAL A 262 -13.71 20.75 6.51
C VAL A 262 -14.46 19.52 7.05
N ILE A 263 -14.03 18.33 6.66
CA ILE A 263 -14.57 17.03 7.05
C ILE A 263 -13.80 16.49 8.26
N SER A 264 -14.53 15.99 9.25
CA SER A 264 -13.94 15.37 10.44
C SER A 264 -13.94 13.86 10.31
N LEU A 265 -12.75 13.24 10.35
CA LEU A 265 -12.57 11.78 10.37
C LEU A 265 -11.97 11.37 11.72
N PRO A 266 -12.79 11.21 12.78
CA PRO A 266 -12.31 11.07 14.15
C PRO A 266 -11.52 9.77 14.41
N ASP A 267 -11.89 8.69 13.72
CA ASP A 267 -11.28 7.36 13.89
C ASP A 267 -10.06 7.13 12.99
N LEU A 268 -9.64 8.14 12.22
CA LEU A 268 -8.55 8.01 11.26
C LEU A 268 -7.22 7.77 11.98
N ARG A 269 -6.62 6.60 11.73
CA ARG A 269 -5.35 6.15 12.32
C ARG A 269 -4.20 6.25 11.33
N THR A 270 -4.50 6.14 10.03
CA THR A 270 -3.45 6.12 9.01
C THR A 270 -3.93 6.83 7.75
N LEU A 271 -3.12 7.78 7.28
CA LEU A 271 -3.30 8.51 6.04
C LEU A 271 -2.07 8.30 5.16
N TYR A 272 -2.24 7.73 3.97
CA TYR A 272 -1.16 7.55 3.00
C TYR A 272 -1.49 8.23 1.68
N LEU A 273 -0.63 9.14 1.21
CA LEU A 273 -0.77 9.81 -0.09
C LEU A 273 0.49 9.58 -0.95
N ASP A 274 0.35 8.93 -2.10
CA ASP A 274 1.40 8.84 -3.15
C ASP A 274 1.24 9.98 -4.16
N SER A 275 2.33 10.47 -4.73
CA SER A 275 2.42 11.60 -5.66
C SER A 275 1.95 12.95 -5.10
N TRP A 276 2.42 13.35 -3.91
CA TRP A 276 1.98 14.58 -3.24
C TRP A 276 2.70 15.90 -3.66
N PHE A 277 3.56 15.93 -4.70
CA PHE A 277 4.45 17.08 -4.97
C PHE A 277 4.01 18.03 -6.12
N VAL A 278 4.43 19.30 -5.96
CA VAL A 278 4.32 20.60 -6.70
C VAL A 278 3.32 20.82 -7.85
N ASP A 279 2.93 19.81 -8.63
CA ASP A 279 1.89 19.96 -9.66
C ASP A 279 0.61 19.19 -9.31
N CYS A 280 0.61 18.45 -8.20
CA CYS A 280 -0.50 17.60 -7.74
C CYS A 280 -1.46 18.33 -6.78
N MET A 281 -2.33 19.20 -7.34
CA MET A 281 -3.31 19.99 -6.58
C MET A 281 -4.29 19.17 -5.71
N TRP A 282 -4.53 17.90 -6.06
CA TRP A 282 -5.46 17.04 -5.33
C TRP A 282 -5.01 16.72 -3.90
N SER A 283 -3.70 16.51 -3.70
CA SER A 283 -3.17 16.19 -2.37
C SER A 283 -3.38 17.36 -1.41
N HIS A 284 -3.12 18.59 -1.87
CA HIS A 284 -3.40 19.82 -1.14
C HIS A 284 -4.91 19.97 -0.82
N ARG A 285 -5.80 19.59 -1.74
CA ARG A 285 -7.26 19.64 -1.51
C ARG A 285 -7.73 18.66 -0.42
N ILE A 286 -7.23 17.42 -0.44
CA ILE A 286 -7.56 16.44 0.62
C ILE A 286 -7.05 16.95 1.96
N LEU A 287 -5.80 17.38 1.99
CA LEU A 287 -5.13 17.87 3.19
C LEU A 287 -5.80 19.13 3.76
N SER A 288 -6.24 20.07 2.93
CA SER A 288 -6.91 21.30 3.40
C SER A 288 -8.35 21.09 3.86
N ARG A 289 -9.02 20.03 3.40
CA ARG A 289 -10.43 19.75 3.70
C ARG A 289 -10.63 18.62 4.71
N VAL A 290 -9.62 17.85 5.10
CA VAL A 290 -9.76 16.76 6.08
C VAL A 290 -9.10 17.13 7.40
N LYS A 291 -9.87 17.12 8.49
CA LYS A 291 -9.35 17.27 9.85
C LYS A 291 -8.72 15.96 10.30
N ILE A 292 -7.39 15.93 10.32
CA ILE A 292 -6.60 14.77 10.70
C ILE A 292 -6.47 14.68 12.24
N PRO A 293 -6.79 13.54 12.87
CA PRO A 293 -6.57 13.31 14.30
C PRO A 293 -5.08 13.38 14.69
N ARG A 294 -4.79 13.74 15.94
CA ARG A 294 -3.41 13.85 16.44
C ARG A 294 -2.65 12.53 16.46
N THR A 295 -3.37 11.42 16.61
CA THR A 295 -2.83 10.05 16.67
C THR A 295 -2.70 9.41 15.29
N CYS A 296 -2.96 10.17 14.21
CA CYS A 296 -2.91 9.64 12.86
C CYS A 296 -1.45 9.53 12.40
N ASP A 297 -1.06 8.34 11.94
CA ASP A 297 0.16 8.10 11.18
C ASP A 297 -0.01 8.67 9.77
N ILE A 298 0.72 9.73 9.45
CA ILE A 298 0.65 10.41 8.16
C ILE A 298 1.86 9.99 7.34
N ARG A 299 1.64 9.44 6.15
CA ARG A 299 2.68 9.00 5.23
C ARG A 299 2.49 9.63 3.85
N LEU A 300 3.51 10.30 3.35
CA LEU A 300 3.49 11.04 2.09
C LEU A 300 4.64 10.55 1.22
N LYS A 301 4.37 10.13 -0.01
CA LYS A 301 5.37 9.72 -1.01
C LYS A 301 5.29 10.56 -2.28
N GLY A 302 6.37 11.21 -2.69
CA GLY A 302 6.39 12.13 -3.83
C GLY A 302 7.37 11.68 -4.91
N LYS A 303 7.04 11.91 -6.18
CA LYS A 303 7.92 11.71 -7.33
C LYS A 303 8.18 13.07 -7.98
N GLY A 304 9.42 13.43 -8.31
CA GLY A 304 9.69 14.66 -9.08
C GLY A 304 11.17 15.07 -9.14
N PRO A 305 11.56 15.86 -10.15
CA PRO A 305 12.89 16.45 -10.26
C PRO A 305 13.06 17.57 -9.22
N TYR A 306 14.17 17.50 -8.50
CA TYR A 306 14.43 18.25 -7.28
C TYR A 306 14.90 19.69 -7.57
N GLN A 307 14.04 20.69 -7.36
CA GLN A 307 14.49 22.09 -7.18
C GLN A 307 14.41 22.47 -5.68
N PRO A 308 15.49 22.96 -5.06
CA PRO A 308 15.46 23.51 -3.70
C PRO A 308 14.52 24.72 -3.60
N PRO A 309 13.87 24.97 -2.45
CA PRO A 309 14.05 24.30 -1.15
C PRO A 309 13.09 23.11 -0.93
N LEU A 310 13.64 21.90 -0.96
CA LEU A 310 12.86 20.66 -0.87
C LEU A 310 12.07 20.53 0.43
N LEU A 311 12.71 20.84 1.57
CA LEU A 311 12.10 20.67 2.89
C LEU A 311 10.94 21.66 3.12
N ALA A 312 11.11 22.90 2.66
CA ALA A 312 10.04 23.89 2.72
C ALA A 312 8.84 23.44 1.87
N ALA A 313 9.09 22.92 0.66
CA ALA A 313 8.04 22.32 -0.16
C ALA A 313 7.44 21.06 0.46
N LEU A 314 8.21 20.25 1.24
CA LEU A 314 7.67 19.11 1.99
C LEU A 314 6.71 19.52 3.10
N LEU A 315 7.02 20.61 3.79
CA LEU A 315 6.32 21.00 5.00
C LEU A 315 5.29 22.11 4.78
N GLN A 316 5.31 22.79 3.63
CA GLN A 316 4.30 23.76 3.22
C GLN A 316 2.86 23.23 3.31
N PRO A 317 2.54 22.02 2.81
CA PRO A 317 1.20 21.45 2.96
C PRO A 317 0.81 21.25 4.42
N LEU A 318 1.72 20.80 5.29
CA LEU A 318 1.44 20.62 6.71
C LEU A 318 1.16 21.94 7.42
N ASN A 319 1.95 22.97 7.09
CA ASN A 319 1.73 24.32 7.61
C ASN A 319 0.38 24.89 7.11
N ALA A 320 -0.01 24.62 5.86
CA ALA A 320 -1.30 25.02 5.30
C ALA A 320 -2.50 24.26 5.91
N MET A 321 -2.28 23.08 6.48
CA MET A 321 -3.33 22.22 7.06
C MET A 321 -3.87 22.67 8.43
N ASN A 322 -3.36 23.76 9.03
CA ASN A 322 -3.45 23.99 10.49
C ASN A 322 -2.95 22.77 11.31
N PHE A 323 -2.32 21.79 10.66
CA PHE A 323 -1.58 20.69 11.26
C PHE A 323 -0.22 21.27 11.63
N THR A 324 -0.22 22.08 12.68
CA THR A 324 1.02 22.50 13.31
C THR A 324 1.73 21.22 13.74
N LEU A 325 2.89 20.94 13.16
CA LEU A 325 3.87 20.03 13.77
C LEU A 325 4.23 20.66 15.12
N ARG A 326 3.41 20.39 16.15
CA ARG A 326 3.47 21.12 17.42
C ARG A 326 4.76 20.83 18.17
N SER A 327 5.26 19.61 18.00
CA SER A 327 6.55 19.17 18.50
C SER A 327 7.02 17.98 17.68
N VAL A 328 8.23 18.06 17.16
CA VAL A 328 8.99 16.92 16.68
C VAL A 328 10.03 16.65 17.76
N SER A 329 9.94 15.51 18.45
CA SER A 329 10.91 15.11 19.47
C SER A 329 12.04 14.29 18.87
N THR A 330 11.72 13.50 17.84
CA THR A 330 12.66 12.62 17.13
C THR A 330 12.59 12.86 15.62
N LEU A 331 13.74 13.08 14.98
CA LEU A 331 13.87 13.30 13.53
C LEU A 331 14.72 12.18 12.93
N HIS A 332 14.15 11.40 12.02
CA HIS A 332 14.83 10.34 11.27
C HIS A 332 15.02 10.77 9.83
N ILE A 333 16.26 10.75 9.33
CA ILE A 333 16.55 11.17 7.96
C ILE A 333 17.42 10.13 7.27
N ALA A 334 16.92 9.56 6.18
CA ALA A 334 17.67 8.67 5.32
C ALA A 334 17.99 9.36 3.99
N PHE A 335 19.28 9.40 3.63
CA PHE A 335 19.66 9.84 2.30
C PHE A 335 19.80 8.67 1.33
N VAL A 336 19.35 8.87 0.10
CA VAL A 336 19.40 7.88 -0.98
C VAL A 336 20.11 8.43 -2.22
N GLN A 337 20.97 7.60 -2.82
CA GLN A 337 21.73 7.92 -4.02
C GLN A 337 20.91 7.50 -5.26
N ARG A 338 20.12 8.43 -5.84
CA ARG A 338 19.47 8.45 -7.18
C ARG A 338 18.11 9.16 -7.12
N TYR A 339 17.48 9.37 -8.28
CA TYR A 339 16.09 9.83 -8.53
C TYR A 339 15.03 8.96 -7.81
N ALA A 340 15.16 8.79 -6.50
CA ALA A 340 14.24 8.08 -5.65
C ALA A 340 13.05 8.98 -5.33
N ALA A 341 11.95 8.40 -4.89
CA ALA A 341 10.83 9.16 -4.35
C ALA A 341 11.22 9.82 -3.02
N VAL A 342 10.65 10.99 -2.72
CA VAL A 342 10.70 11.56 -1.37
C VAL A 342 9.65 10.86 -0.54
N HIS A 343 10.04 10.35 0.61
CA HIS A 343 9.07 9.82 1.55
C HIS A 343 9.11 10.63 2.84
N MET A 344 7.94 10.87 3.39
CA MET A 344 7.75 11.46 4.70
C MET A 344 6.78 10.60 5.49
N ALA A 345 7.08 10.37 6.76
CA ALA A 345 6.14 9.80 7.72
C ALA A 345 6.18 10.62 9.00
N TYR A 346 5.01 10.89 9.59
CA TYR A 346 4.89 11.52 10.89
C TYR A 346 3.99 10.69 11.78
N ASN A 347 4.54 10.20 12.88
CA ASN A 347 3.83 9.41 13.87
C ASN A 347 4.46 9.65 15.25
N ASP A 348 3.63 9.88 16.27
CA ASP A 348 4.04 9.97 17.67
C ASP A 348 5.28 10.85 17.89
N GLU A 349 5.21 12.11 17.45
CA GLU A 349 6.31 13.11 17.50
C GLU A 349 7.60 12.73 16.74
N THR A 350 7.59 11.61 16.02
CA THR A 350 8.69 11.15 15.19
C THR A 350 8.43 11.53 13.73
N LEU A 351 9.32 12.34 13.17
CA LEU A 351 9.31 12.69 11.74
C LEU A 351 10.37 11.86 11.02
N SER A 352 9.97 10.99 10.10
CA SER A 352 10.86 10.20 9.24
C SER A 352 10.86 10.75 7.82
N LEU A 353 12.04 11.07 7.29
CA LEU A 353 12.22 11.64 5.95
C LEU A 353 13.21 10.80 5.14
N THR A 354 12.85 10.45 3.91
CA THR A 354 13.77 9.88 2.92
C THR A 354 14.01 10.92 1.83
N LEU A 355 15.25 11.39 1.74
CA LEU A 355 15.63 12.48 0.85
C LEU A 355 16.66 11.99 -0.18
N ALA A 356 16.50 12.40 -1.44
CA ALA A 356 17.56 12.23 -2.42
C ALA A 356 18.75 13.13 -2.04
N VAL A 357 19.98 12.61 -2.18
CA VAL A 357 21.18 13.44 -2.01
C VAL A 357 21.17 14.53 -3.09
N PRO A 358 21.10 15.83 -2.74
CA PRO A 358 21.13 16.88 -3.72
C PRO A 358 22.46 16.86 -4.49
N SER A 359 22.39 16.99 -5.81
CA SER A 359 23.58 17.22 -6.62
C SER A 359 24.05 18.67 -6.42
N GLY A 360 25.12 18.87 -5.63
CA GLY A 360 25.73 20.19 -5.36
C GLY A 360 25.40 20.77 -3.98
N ASP A 361 25.79 22.02 -3.74
CA ASP A 361 25.63 22.75 -2.47
C ASP A 361 24.21 23.31 -2.24
N ALA A 362 23.21 22.65 -2.82
CA ALA A 362 21.82 23.07 -2.71
C ALA A 362 21.36 23.01 -1.25
N SER A 363 21.06 24.17 -0.66
CA SER A 363 20.56 24.25 0.71
C SER A 363 19.19 23.57 0.80
N LEU A 364 19.03 22.64 1.74
CA LEU A 364 17.76 21.95 1.97
C LEU A 364 16.70 22.85 2.67
N GLY A 365 16.84 24.18 2.66
CA GLY A 365 15.81 25.11 3.16
C GLY A 365 15.50 25.07 4.66
N PHE A 366 16.37 24.51 5.50
CA PHE A 366 16.10 24.30 6.94
C PHE A 366 15.84 25.59 7.74
N ALA A 367 16.38 26.73 7.31
CA ALA A 367 16.22 28.01 8.01
C ALA A 367 14.75 28.45 8.12
N GLU A 368 13.90 28.06 7.17
CA GLU A 368 12.47 28.37 7.14
C GLU A 368 11.64 27.49 8.10
N LEU A 369 12.28 26.48 8.72
CA LEU A 369 11.61 25.40 9.45
C LEU A 369 12.01 25.29 10.93
N ASN A 370 12.82 26.24 11.42
CA ASN A 370 13.32 26.26 12.79
C ASN A 370 12.23 26.02 13.85
N ALA A 371 11.06 26.64 13.71
CA ALA A 371 10.00 26.57 14.73
C ALA A 371 9.49 25.13 14.99
N ALA A 372 9.41 24.26 13.97
CA ALA A 372 8.93 22.88 14.13
C ALA A 372 9.97 21.95 14.77
N PHE A 373 11.25 22.32 14.68
CA PHE A 373 12.39 21.50 15.11
C PHE A 373 13.08 22.02 16.37
N GLU A 374 12.66 23.16 16.92
CA GLU A 374 13.14 23.69 18.20
C GLU A 374 13.02 22.68 19.35
N THR A 375 12.02 21.79 19.32
CA THR A 375 11.81 20.75 20.35
C THR A 375 12.54 19.44 20.06
N CYS A 376 13.26 19.33 18.94
CA CYS A 376 13.87 18.08 18.53
C CYS A 376 15.06 17.73 19.44
N THR A 377 14.94 16.60 20.12
CA THR A 377 15.94 16.10 21.08
C THR A 377 16.78 14.96 20.50
N HIS A 378 16.26 14.26 19.48
CA HIS A 378 16.93 13.11 18.90
C HIS A 378 16.96 13.22 17.38
N LEU A 379 18.16 13.13 16.79
CA LEU A 379 18.36 13.08 15.34
C LEU A 379 19.01 11.75 14.94
N VAL A 380 18.33 10.95 14.11
CA VAL A 380 18.87 9.76 13.46
C VAL A 380 19.15 10.07 11.99
N VAL A 381 20.36 9.82 11.52
CA VAL A 381 20.73 10.00 10.11
C VAL A 381 21.26 8.71 9.51
N ILE A 382 20.61 8.21 8.46
CA ILE A 382 21.00 7.02 7.71
C ILE A 382 21.64 7.45 6.38
N ASN A 383 22.82 6.91 6.09
CA ASN A 383 23.68 7.24 4.95
C ASN A 383 23.98 8.75 4.89
N PRO A 384 24.71 9.31 5.86
CA PRO A 384 24.90 10.75 5.98
C PRO A 384 25.37 11.42 4.69
N ALA A 385 24.84 12.61 4.38
CA ALA A 385 25.25 13.39 3.22
C ALA A 385 26.73 13.80 3.33
N PRO A 386 27.48 13.80 2.20
CA PRO A 386 28.92 14.10 2.22
C PRO A 386 29.24 15.61 2.29
N SER A 387 28.27 16.50 2.10
CA SER A 387 28.50 17.96 2.10
C SER A 387 28.47 18.52 3.53
N PRO A 388 29.55 19.14 4.03
CA PRO A 388 29.56 19.78 5.35
C PRO A 388 28.60 20.98 5.46
N LEU A 389 28.28 21.67 4.36
CA LEU A 389 27.39 22.82 4.38
C LEU A 389 25.97 22.43 4.82
N ILE A 390 25.49 21.27 4.37
CA ILE A 390 24.19 20.72 4.78
C ILE A 390 24.16 20.54 6.30
N TRP A 391 25.22 19.94 6.88
CA TRP A 391 25.34 19.71 8.31
C TRP A 391 25.42 20.99 9.13
N HIS A 392 26.10 22.03 8.62
CA HIS A 392 26.16 23.32 9.29
C HIS A 392 24.76 23.95 9.42
N HIS A 393 23.95 23.88 8.36
CA HIS A 393 22.57 24.37 8.41
C HIS A 393 21.68 23.54 9.35
N TRP A 394 21.83 22.21 9.36
CA TRP A 394 21.00 21.32 10.16
C TRP A 394 21.29 21.43 11.66
N LEU A 395 22.57 21.34 12.04
CA LEU A 395 22.96 21.42 13.45
C LEU A 395 22.72 22.83 14.02
N GLY A 396 22.77 23.87 13.18
CA GLY A 396 22.37 25.23 13.56
C GLY A 396 20.86 25.37 13.80
N ALA A 397 20.03 24.56 13.14
CA ALA A 397 18.57 24.57 13.27
C ALA A 397 18.04 23.71 14.45
N LEU A 398 18.92 23.01 15.18
CA LEU A 398 18.56 22.05 16.22
C LEU A 398 19.23 22.39 17.57
N PRO A 399 18.84 23.49 18.24
CA PRO A 399 19.48 23.93 19.49
C PRO A 399 19.23 22.99 20.68
N SER A 400 18.10 22.29 20.69
CA SER A 400 17.69 21.36 21.76
C SER A 400 18.18 19.92 21.55
N LEU A 401 18.99 19.67 20.52
CA LEU A 401 19.46 18.33 20.18
C LEU A 401 20.28 17.74 21.32
N GLN A 402 19.86 16.57 21.79
CA GLN A 402 20.43 15.84 22.92
C GLN A 402 21.15 14.56 22.49
N ARG A 403 20.58 13.85 21.50
CA ARG A 403 21.14 12.62 20.93
C ARG A 403 21.28 12.72 19.42
N LEU A 404 22.45 12.35 18.91
CA LEU A 404 22.73 12.24 17.47
C LEU A 404 23.17 10.80 17.15
N THR A 405 22.38 10.08 16.36
CA THR A 405 22.68 8.72 15.91
C THR A 405 22.95 8.72 14.40
N ILE A 406 24.11 8.24 13.98
CA ILE A 406 24.54 8.21 12.58
C ILE A 406 24.70 6.76 12.15
N VAL A 407 24.03 6.38 11.06
CA VAL A 407 24.05 5.02 10.51
C VAL A 407 24.66 5.07 9.11
N GLU A 408 25.87 4.52 8.96
CA GLU A 408 26.65 4.55 7.73
C GLU A 408 26.76 3.15 7.12
N LEU A 409 25.90 2.87 6.14
CA LEU A 409 25.82 1.58 5.47
C LEU A 409 26.35 1.71 4.04
N GLY A 410 27.47 1.05 3.74
CA GLY A 410 27.98 0.96 2.35
C GLY A 410 29.01 2.00 1.94
N GLY A 411 29.76 2.59 2.89
CA GLY A 411 30.97 3.37 2.59
C GLY A 411 30.71 4.82 2.16
N SER A 412 29.67 5.47 2.67
CA SER A 412 29.57 6.93 2.56
C SER A 412 30.78 7.59 3.25
N MET A 413 31.12 8.80 2.80
CA MET A 413 32.11 9.67 3.48
C MET A 413 31.42 10.72 4.35
N GLY A 414 30.16 10.49 4.73
CA GLY A 414 29.33 11.50 5.40
C GLY A 414 29.79 11.79 6.82
N LEU A 415 30.40 10.82 7.49
CA LEU A 415 30.91 11.02 8.85
C LEU A 415 31.96 12.13 8.94
N SER A 416 32.89 12.21 7.99
CA SER A 416 33.94 13.25 8.01
C SER A 416 33.32 14.65 7.91
N ALA A 417 32.27 14.80 7.10
CA ALA A 417 31.53 16.05 6.98
C ALA A 417 30.86 16.45 8.30
N VAL A 418 30.17 15.51 8.98
CA VAL A 418 29.56 15.73 10.29
C VAL A 418 30.62 16.13 11.33
N CYS A 419 31.71 15.35 11.39
CA CYS A 419 32.79 15.55 12.37
C CYS A 419 33.49 16.91 12.18
N ARG A 420 33.68 17.37 10.94
CA ARG A 420 34.26 18.70 10.66
C ARG A 420 33.38 19.84 11.16
N VAL A 421 32.06 19.72 10.99
CA VAL A 421 31.11 20.75 11.47
C VAL A 421 31.03 20.77 12.99
N LEU A 422 30.91 19.61 13.64
CA LEU A 422 30.87 19.51 15.10
C LEU A 422 32.16 20.03 15.76
N ARG A 423 33.31 19.82 15.14
CA ARG A 423 34.60 20.36 15.62
C ARG A 423 34.76 21.87 15.39
N GLN A 424 33.88 22.48 14.58
CA GLN A 424 33.99 23.83 14.06
C GLN A 424 35.27 24.04 13.23
N ASP A 425 35.73 23.01 12.52
CA ASP A 425 36.93 23.08 11.68
C ASP A 425 36.67 23.89 10.38
N MET A 426 35.43 24.34 10.14
CA MET A 426 35.07 25.25 9.04
C MET A 426 34.26 26.43 9.53
N THR A 427 34.66 27.63 9.12
CA THR A 427 33.83 28.84 9.18
C THR A 427 32.92 28.87 7.95
N PRO A 428 31.59 29.04 8.07
CA PRO A 428 30.71 29.14 6.91
C PRO A 428 31.12 30.35 6.04
N PRO A 429 30.99 30.25 4.71
CA PRO A 429 31.49 31.27 3.77
C PRO A 429 30.81 32.64 3.89
N CYS A 430 29.73 32.78 4.67
CA CYS A 430 28.99 34.02 4.85
C CYS A 430 28.30 34.04 6.22
N SER A 431 28.98 34.53 7.26
CA SER A 431 28.37 34.74 8.59
C SER A 431 29.16 35.78 9.37
N ASP A 432 28.66 37.01 9.42
CA ASP A 432 29.06 38.03 10.41
C ASP A 432 28.52 37.71 11.83
N ALA A 433 27.81 36.58 12.00
CA ALA A 433 27.28 36.15 13.30
C ALA A 433 28.36 35.46 14.15
N PRO A 434 28.38 35.70 15.48
CA PRO A 434 29.33 35.06 16.38
C PRO A 434 29.21 33.53 16.30
N ALA A 435 30.34 32.83 16.39
CA ALA A 435 30.44 31.38 16.30
C ALA A 435 29.67 30.69 17.43
N THR A 436 28.36 30.51 17.25
CA THR A 436 27.53 29.71 18.15
C THR A 436 27.96 28.24 18.05
N THR A 437 28.15 27.60 19.20
CA THR A 437 28.43 26.16 19.26
C THR A 437 27.25 25.39 18.65
N PRO A 438 27.48 24.56 17.61
CA PRO A 438 26.40 23.74 17.06
C PRO A 438 25.92 22.74 18.13
N CYS A 439 24.61 22.68 18.35
CA CYS A 439 23.94 21.78 19.30
C CYS A 439 24.52 21.83 20.74
N PRO A 440 24.31 22.93 21.50
CA PRO A 440 24.88 23.08 22.84
C PRO A 440 24.41 22.01 23.85
N SER A 441 23.24 21.41 23.61
CA SER A 441 22.60 20.42 24.49
C SER A 441 23.01 18.96 24.20
N LEU A 442 23.90 18.73 23.23
CA LEU A 442 24.24 17.39 22.75
C LEU A 442 25.00 16.61 23.84
N HIS A 443 24.37 15.53 24.35
CA HIS A 443 24.95 14.70 25.41
C HIS A 443 25.27 13.27 25.00
N SER A 444 24.73 12.82 23.86
CA SER A 444 24.93 11.46 23.35
C SER A 444 25.20 11.46 21.86
N LEU A 445 26.28 10.79 21.45
CA LEU A 445 26.68 10.64 20.05
C LEU A 445 26.85 9.15 19.71
N GLU A 446 26.10 8.64 18.77
CA GLU A 446 26.09 7.23 18.39
C GLU A 446 26.45 7.07 16.92
N TRP A 447 27.28 6.09 16.59
CA TRP A 447 27.66 5.79 15.22
C TRP A 447 27.62 4.29 14.93
N HIS A 448 26.90 3.92 13.87
CA HIS A 448 26.79 2.56 13.36
C HIS A 448 27.51 2.48 12.03
N SER A 449 28.45 1.55 11.88
CA SER A 449 29.24 1.43 10.65
C SER A 449 29.63 0.00 10.33
N SER A 450 29.68 -0.29 9.02
CA SER A 450 30.29 -1.52 8.49
C SER A 450 31.81 -1.42 8.32
N HIS A 451 32.37 -0.22 8.45
CA HIS A 451 33.78 0.08 8.15
C HIS A 451 34.61 0.30 9.42
N ALA A 452 35.93 0.37 9.27
CA ALA A 452 36.87 0.53 10.37
C ALA A 452 36.70 1.89 11.09
N LEU A 453 37.03 1.90 12.38
CA LEU A 453 36.96 3.05 13.31
C LEU A 453 37.70 4.28 12.75
N PRO A 454 37.01 5.37 12.42
CA PRO A 454 37.63 6.63 12.05
C PRO A 454 38.05 7.29 13.36
N SER A 455 39.35 7.45 13.51
CA SER A 455 39.97 8.27 14.57
C SER A 455 39.33 9.66 14.67
N GLU A 456 38.78 10.18 13.57
CA GLU A 456 38.03 11.44 13.51
C GLU A 456 36.81 11.49 14.43
N PHE A 457 36.09 10.37 14.61
CA PHE A 457 34.91 10.31 15.48
C PHE A 457 35.29 10.54 16.94
N TRP A 458 36.26 9.77 17.44
CA TRP A 458 36.72 9.88 18.82
C TRP A 458 37.37 11.24 19.10
N LEU A 459 38.14 11.78 18.14
CA LEU A 459 38.71 13.13 18.23
C LEU A 459 37.61 14.20 18.31
N THR A 460 36.51 14.02 17.57
CA THR A 460 35.35 14.92 17.62
C THR A 460 34.66 14.83 18.98
N ALA A 461 34.42 13.63 19.48
CA ALA A 461 33.77 13.40 20.77
C ALA A 461 34.57 13.99 21.94
N ASP A 462 35.89 13.75 22.00
CA ASP A 462 36.77 14.31 23.04
C ASP A 462 36.82 15.86 22.98
N ARG A 463 36.86 16.45 21.77
CA ARG A 463 36.80 17.91 21.62
C ARG A 463 35.47 18.49 22.10
N LEU A 464 34.35 17.84 21.80
CA LEU A 464 33.03 18.28 22.25
C LEU A 464 32.94 18.24 23.79
N ALA A 465 33.38 17.14 24.41
CA ALA A 465 33.41 17.00 25.86
C ALA A 465 34.27 18.09 26.55
N ARG A 466 35.44 18.43 25.99
CA ARG A 466 36.35 19.45 26.57
C ARG A 466 35.92 20.90 26.34
N LYS A 467 35.23 21.20 25.23
CA LYS A 467 34.79 22.58 24.87
C LYS A 467 33.56 23.06 25.65
N GLY A 468 33.10 22.32 26.67
CA GLY A 468 31.92 22.67 27.46
C GLY A 468 30.60 22.29 26.78
N ALA A 469 30.60 21.45 25.74
CA ALA A 469 29.38 20.80 25.29
C ALA A 469 28.99 19.71 26.29
N ALA A 470 27.68 19.43 26.44
CA ALA A 470 27.15 18.50 27.43
C ALA A 470 27.43 17.01 27.12
N LEU A 471 28.45 16.67 26.31
CA LEU A 471 28.70 15.31 25.83
C LEU A 471 29.08 14.36 26.98
N ARG A 472 28.16 13.45 27.33
CA ARG A 472 28.31 12.46 28.41
C ARG A 472 28.67 11.08 27.89
N SER A 473 28.27 10.77 26.65
CA SER A 473 28.50 9.45 26.06
C SER A 473 28.72 9.51 24.56
N ALA A 474 29.64 8.67 24.08
CA ALA A 474 29.84 8.39 22.67
C ALA A 474 29.90 6.87 22.47
N LEU A 475 29.21 6.38 21.44
CA LEU A 475 29.06 4.96 21.14
C LEU A 475 29.42 4.69 19.68
N VAL A 476 30.24 3.67 19.45
CA VAL A 476 30.46 3.11 18.12
C VAL A 476 30.02 1.65 18.10
N VAL A 477 29.07 1.34 17.23
CA VAL A 477 28.58 0.00 16.96
C VAL A 477 29.13 -0.44 15.60
N ARG A 478 30.01 -1.45 15.63
CA ARG A 478 30.53 -2.06 14.41
C ARG A 478 29.68 -3.26 14.05
N GLU A 479 29.25 -3.34 12.80
CA GLU A 479 28.43 -4.45 12.32
C GLU A 479 28.91 -5.01 10.98
N ASP A 480 28.64 -6.29 10.77
CA ASP A 480 28.89 -6.99 9.51
C ASP A 480 27.71 -7.91 9.25
N ASP A 481 27.17 -7.83 8.04
CA ASP A 481 25.97 -8.54 7.61
C ASP A 481 24.91 -8.82 8.70
N SER A 482 24.43 -7.74 9.33
CA SER A 482 23.39 -7.74 10.39
C SER A 482 23.80 -8.36 11.74
N THR A 483 25.09 -8.63 11.93
CA THR A 483 25.66 -9.07 13.21
C THR A 483 26.55 -7.97 13.78
N ILE A 484 26.34 -7.62 15.05
CA ILE A 484 27.23 -6.69 15.76
C ILE A 484 28.55 -7.42 16.05
N LYS A 485 29.66 -6.82 15.64
CA LYS A 485 31.01 -7.36 15.84
C LYS A 485 31.69 -6.80 17.08
N SER A 486 31.47 -5.52 17.37
CA SER A 486 32.03 -4.87 18.56
C SER A 486 31.25 -3.61 18.89
N VAL A 487 31.10 -3.34 20.18
CA VAL A 487 30.54 -2.07 20.68
C VAL A 487 31.60 -1.40 21.54
N GLN A 488 31.97 -0.17 21.18
CA GLN A 488 32.88 0.68 21.96
C GLN A 488 32.09 1.85 22.49
N ARG A 489 32.13 2.06 23.81
CA ARG A 489 31.53 3.20 24.48
C ARG A 489 32.62 4.00 25.18
N VAL A 490 32.55 5.32 25.05
CA VAL A 490 33.29 6.26 25.88
C VAL A 490 32.30 7.11 26.64
N SER A 491 32.46 7.20 27.96
CA SER A 491 31.68 8.10 28.81
C SER A 491 32.60 9.12 29.46
N TRP A 492 32.12 10.35 29.59
CA TRP A 492 32.82 11.42 30.30
C TRP A 492 32.09 11.74 31.59
N ASP A 493 32.84 11.84 32.69
CA ASP A 493 32.32 12.32 33.97
C ASP A 493 32.25 13.86 34.01
N GLU A 494 31.75 14.43 35.10
CA GLU A 494 31.65 15.89 35.28
C GLU A 494 33.02 16.60 35.27
N SER A 495 34.12 15.85 35.42
CA SER A 495 35.50 16.35 35.35
C SER A 495 36.13 16.24 33.96
N GLY A 496 35.42 15.66 32.99
CA GLY A 496 35.88 15.45 31.61
C GLY A 496 36.85 14.27 31.45
N LEU A 497 36.99 13.39 32.46
CA LEU A 497 37.77 12.16 32.36
C LEU A 497 37.00 11.12 31.53
N ALA A 498 37.66 10.55 30.53
CA ALA A 498 37.08 9.55 29.64
C ALA A 498 37.26 8.14 30.21
N ASP A 499 36.16 7.42 30.42
CA ASP A 499 36.13 5.98 30.68
C ASP A 499 35.80 5.22 29.40
N ILE A 500 36.66 4.30 28.98
CA ILE A 500 36.54 3.54 27.74
C ILE A 500 36.11 2.12 28.06
N GLN A 501 34.92 1.75 27.61
CA GLN A 501 34.37 0.41 27.80
C GLN A 501 34.20 -0.28 26.45
N SER A 502 34.85 -1.43 26.30
CA SER A 502 34.57 -2.37 25.21
C SER A 502 33.51 -3.35 25.71
N LEU A 503 32.29 -3.27 25.17
CA LEU A 503 31.18 -4.11 25.59
C LEU A 503 31.16 -5.40 24.74
N PRO A 504 31.31 -6.59 25.36
CA PRO A 504 31.32 -7.86 24.64
C PRO A 504 29.92 -8.32 24.21
N ASP A 505 28.86 -7.88 24.91
CA ASP A 505 27.48 -8.27 24.61
C ASP A 505 26.78 -7.30 23.64
N ALA A 506 26.37 -7.86 22.51
CA ALA A 506 25.63 -7.20 21.44
C ALA A 506 24.11 -7.12 21.70
N ASP A 507 23.57 -7.90 22.64
CA ASP A 507 22.14 -8.21 22.75
C ASP A 507 21.23 -7.02 23.15
N GLY A 508 21.81 -5.87 23.49
CA GLY A 508 21.07 -4.65 23.88
C GLY A 508 21.05 -3.53 22.85
N TYR A 509 21.79 -3.63 21.73
CA TYR A 509 21.92 -2.53 20.77
C TYR A 509 21.26 -2.86 19.43
N PRO A 510 20.48 -1.94 18.84
CA PRO A 510 19.96 -2.13 17.49
C PRO A 510 21.10 -2.09 16.48
N THR A 511 21.02 -2.93 15.44
CA THR A 511 21.92 -2.82 14.29
C THR A 511 21.55 -1.60 13.44
N GLY A 512 22.52 -0.99 12.78
CA GLY A 512 22.30 0.04 11.76
C GLY A 512 21.37 -0.46 10.66
N LYS A 513 21.50 -1.73 10.23
CA LYS A 513 20.53 -2.39 9.34
C LYS A 513 19.11 -2.43 9.93
N ALA A 514 18.94 -2.72 11.22
CA ALA A 514 17.62 -2.70 11.88
C ALA A 514 17.04 -1.28 11.95
N ILE A 515 17.85 -0.27 12.27
CA ILE A 515 17.44 1.15 12.24
C ILE A 515 16.98 1.54 10.83
N LYS A 516 17.74 1.18 9.79
CA LYS A 516 17.36 1.42 8.39
C LYS A 516 16.09 0.68 7.99
N LYS A 517 15.90 -0.55 8.46
CA LYS A 517 14.68 -1.33 8.23
C LYS A 517 13.47 -0.64 8.88
N ALA A 518 13.56 -0.25 10.14
CA ALA A 518 12.51 0.47 10.85
C ALA A 518 12.14 1.79 10.14
N HIS A 519 13.13 2.55 9.67
CA HIS A 519 12.90 3.74 8.84
C HIS A 519 12.15 3.41 7.56
N THR A 520 12.57 2.36 6.84
CA THR A 520 11.95 1.93 5.58
C THR A 520 10.50 1.51 5.79
N GLU A 521 10.21 0.78 6.88
CA GLU A 521 8.85 0.37 7.26
C GLU A 521 7.97 1.56 7.63
N ALA A 522 8.51 2.54 8.38
CA ALA A 522 7.80 3.75 8.76
C ALA A 522 7.35 4.57 7.53
N VAL A 523 8.18 4.65 6.49
CA VAL A 523 7.90 5.45 5.29
C VAL A 523 7.25 4.67 4.13
N SER A 524 7.07 3.36 4.30
CA SER A 524 6.45 2.46 3.31
C SER A 524 4.93 2.55 3.32
N ILE A 525 4.28 1.99 2.28
CA ILE A 525 2.81 1.84 2.27
C ILE A 525 2.43 0.95 3.47
N PRO A 526 1.43 1.34 4.28
CA PRO A 526 0.95 0.49 5.36
C PRO A 526 0.49 -0.87 4.80
N LEU A 527 1.22 -1.93 5.14
CA LEU A 527 0.76 -3.30 4.92
C LEU A 527 -0.39 -3.54 5.90
N LEU A 528 -1.54 -3.97 5.42
CA LEU A 528 -2.56 -4.52 6.33
C LEU A 528 -2.05 -5.87 6.81
N LEU A 529 -2.01 -6.04 8.13
CA LEU A 529 -1.88 -7.33 8.80
C LEU A 529 -3.10 -8.21 8.52
#